data_AF-X1V661-F1
#
_entry.id   AF-X1V661-F1
#
_cell.length_a   1.000
_cell.length_b   1.000
_cell.length_c   1.000
_cell.angle_alpha   90.00
_cell.angle_beta   90.00
_cell.angle_gamma   90.00
#
_symmetry.space_group_name_H-M   'P 1'
#
loop_
_entity.id
_entity.type
_entity.pdbx_description
1 polymer ?
#
loop_
_entity_poly.entity_id
_entity_poly.type
_entity_poly.pdbx_seq_one_letter_code
_entity_poly.pdbx_strand_id
1 'polypeptide(L)' 'AQTVVPRGTLAVVTDLHELANVCGLEGLRYVLGSARRLPLELFLLAPSCVPASHLETSGASLDAEAIRRILR' A
#
# COMPACT_ATOMS: atom_id res chain seq x y z
N ALA A 1 4.03 -7.78 12.06
CA ALA A 1 4.96 -8.92 12.14
C ALA A 1 5.01 -9.55 13.55
N GLN A 2 5.46 -8.83 14.58
CA GLN A 2 5.65 -9.37 15.95
C GLN A 2 4.43 -10.15 16.51
N THR A 3 3.20 -9.71 16.23
CA THR A 3 1.99 -10.38 16.72
C THR A 3 1.65 -11.65 15.95
N VAL A 4 1.87 -11.67 14.64
CA VAL A 4 1.31 -12.67 13.71
C VAL A 4 2.32 -13.73 13.30
N VAL A 5 3.60 -13.39 13.23
CA VAL A 5 4.68 -14.32 12.85
C VAL A 5 4.87 -15.43 13.89
N PRO A 6 4.90 -15.15 15.22
CA PRO A 6 4.95 -16.22 16.23
C PRO A 6 3.72 -17.14 16.22
N ARG A 7 2.64 -16.73 15.53
CA ARG A 7 1.39 -17.49 15.37
C ARG A 7 1.32 -18.20 14.02
N GLY A 8 2.42 -18.26 13.26
CA GLY A 8 2.52 -19.00 12.00
C GLY A 8 2.07 -18.23 10.75
N THR A 9 1.66 -16.96 10.87
CA THR A 9 1.36 -16.14 9.69
C THR A 9 2.65 -15.56 9.12
N LEU A 10 3.05 -16.04 7.94
CA LEU A 10 4.30 -15.66 7.29
C LEU A 10 4.13 -14.71 6.11
N ALA A 11 2.90 -14.52 5.62
CA ALA A 11 2.60 -13.65 4.50
C ALA A 11 1.29 -12.88 4.71
N VAL A 12 1.22 -11.66 4.18
CA VAL A 12 0.00 -10.85 4.12
C VAL A 12 -0.15 -10.27 2.71
N VAL A 13 -1.36 -10.35 2.17
CA VAL A 13 -1.79 -9.57 1.00
C VAL A 13 -2.61 -8.39 1.53
N THR A 14 -2.19 -7.17 1.26
CA THR A 14 -2.81 -5.98 1.86
C THR A 14 -2.94 -4.85 0.85
N ASP A 15 -4.04 -4.12 0.96
CA ASP A 15 -4.26 -2.84 0.30
C ASP A 15 -3.97 -1.72 1.29
N LEU A 16 -3.11 -0.78 0.89
CA LEU A 16 -2.74 0.39 1.70
C LEU A 16 -3.43 1.66 1.18
N HIS A 17 -4.70 1.57 0.76
CA HIS A 17 -5.45 2.72 0.22
C HIS A 17 -5.56 3.89 1.20
N GLU A 18 -5.58 3.63 2.50
CA GLU A 18 -5.59 4.70 3.51
C GLU A 18 -4.29 5.51 3.46
N LEU A 19 -3.15 4.82 3.41
CA LEU A 19 -1.85 5.46 3.26
C LEU A 19 -1.72 6.13 1.90
N ALA A 20 -2.25 5.52 0.84
CA ALA A 20 -2.21 6.08 -0.50
C ALA A 20 -3.04 7.38 -0.60
N ASN A 21 -4.20 7.45 0.06
CA ASN A 21 -4.98 8.68 0.14
C ASN A 21 -4.26 9.81 0.86
N VAL A 22 -3.41 9.51 1.85
CA VAL A 22 -2.67 10.55 2.59
C VAL A 22 -1.34 10.90 1.91
N CYS A 23 -0.54 9.91 1.54
CA CYS A 23 0.87 10.06 1.15
C CYS A 23 1.18 9.59 -0.29
N GLY A 24 0.17 9.13 -1.04
CA GLY A 24 0.33 8.67 -2.41
C GLY A 24 1.37 7.55 -2.58
N LEU A 25 2.04 7.56 -3.73
CA LEU A 25 3.05 6.55 -4.08
C LEU A 25 4.30 6.59 -3.21
N GLU A 26 4.63 7.75 -2.63
CA GLU A 26 5.78 7.87 -1.73
C GLU A 26 5.56 7.06 -0.45
N GLY A 27 4.35 7.17 0.13
CA GLY A 27 3.96 6.35 1.28
C GLY A 27 4.05 4.85 0.99
N LEU A 28 3.55 4.42 -0.18
CA LEU A 28 3.64 3.01 -0.59
C LEU A 28 5.10 2.55 -0.73
N ARG A 29 5.96 3.35 -1.35
CA ARG A 29 7.40 3.04 -1.50
C ARG A 29 8.10 2.94 -0.15
N TYR A 30 7.76 3.83 0.78
CA TYR A 30 8.30 3.80 2.14
C TYR A 30 7.94 2.49 2.87
N VAL A 31 6.68 2.07 2.79
CA VAL A 31 6.23 0.82 3.42
C VAL A 31 6.88 -0.40 2.76
N LEU A 32 6.95 -0.46 1.42
CA LEU A 32 7.65 -1.53 0.72
C LEU A 32 9.12 -1.64 1.14
N GLY A 33 9.82 -0.50 1.23
CA GLY A 33 11.21 -0.46 1.68
C GLY A 33 11.38 -0.96 3.12
N SER A 34 10.38 -0.70 3.98
CA SER A 34 10.40 -1.15 5.38
C SER A 34 10.00 -2.62 5.54
N ALA A 35 9.07 -3.11 4.72
CA ALA A 35 8.60 -4.49 4.74
C ALA A 35 9.71 -5.50 4.44
N ARG A 36 10.69 -5.13 3.59
CA ARG A 36 11.87 -5.96 3.27
C ARG A 36 12.72 -6.38 4.47
N ARG A 37 12.56 -5.70 5.62
CA ARG A 37 13.30 -6.02 6.86
C ARG A 37 12.48 -6.82 7.87
N LEU A 38 11.23 -7.16 7.53
CA LEU A 38 10.34 -7.89 8.43
C LEU A 38 10.46 -9.40 8.19
N PRO A 39 10.30 -10.23 9.23
CA PRO A 39 10.14 -11.68 9.07
C PRO A 39 8.70 -12.03 8.63
N LEU A 40 8.16 -11.26 7.67
CA LEU A 40 6.79 -11.36 7.17
C LEU A 40 6.77 -10.88 5.71
N GLU A 41 6.36 -11.74 4.79
CA GLU A 41 6.16 -11.39 3.39
C GLU A 41 4.95 -10.46 3.23
N LEU A 42 5.12 -9.39 2.48
CA LEU A 42 4.07 -8.39 2.28
C LEU A 42 3.85 -8.17 0.79
N PHE A 43 2.68 -8.57 0.32
CA PHE A 43 2.22 -8.38 -1.04
C PHE A 43 1.25 -7.19 -1.07
N LEU A 44 1.61 -6.14 -1.80
CA LEU A 44 0.76 -4.98 -1.95
C LEU A 44 -0.19 -5.13 -3.14
N LEU A 45 -1.45 -4.79 -2.89
CA LEU A 45 -2.41 -4.47 -3.92
C LEU A 45 -2.20 -3.02 -4.39
N ALA A 46 -2.46 -2.75 -5.68
CA ALA A 46 -2.44 -1.39 -6.20
C ALA A 46 -3.72 -0.66 -5.75
N PRO A 47 -3.62 0.43 -4.95
CA PRO A 47 -4.80 1.14 -4.48
C PRO A 47 -5.50 1.84 -5.65
N SER A 48 -6.71 1.40 -5.99
CA SER A 48 -7.37 1.77 -7.24
C SER A 48 -8.24 3.03 -7.17
N CYS A 49 -8.57 3.50 -5.96
CA CYS A 49 -9.54 4.57 -5.74
C CYS A 49 -8.93 5.64 -4.83
N VAL A 50 -8.07 6.48 -5.39
CA VAL A 50 -7.38 7.57 -4.68
C VAL A 50 -7.51 8.87 -5.49
N PRO A 51 -8.38 9.82 -5.10
CA PRO A 51 -9.45 9.67 -4.10
C PRO A 51 -10.52 8.65 -4.51
N ALA A 52 -11.34 8.21 -3.56
CA ALA A 52 -12.51 7.38 -3.82
C ALA A 52 -13.63 8.15 -4.56
N SER A 53 -13.70 9.47 -4.41
CA SER A 53 -14.65 10.33 -5.10
C SER A 53 -14.08 11.71 -5.43
N HIS A 54 -14.71 12.41 -6.37
CA HIS A 54 -14.43 13.83 -6.65
C HIS A 54 -15.02 14.78 -5.60
N LEU A 55 -15.81 14.25 -4.65
CA LEU A 55 -16.48 15.02 -3.60
C LEU A 55 -15.63 15.19 -2.33
N GLU A 56 -14.43 14.61 -2.27
CA GLU A 56 -13.56 14.64 -1.09
C GLU A 56 -12.23 15.33 -1.36
N THR A 57 -11.52 15.62 -0.28
CA THR A 57 -10.13 16.08 -0.33
C THR A 57 -9.23 14.91 0.02
N SER A 58 -8.24 14.65 -0.83
CA SER A 58 -7.23 13.62 -0.62
C SER A 58 -5.83 14.23 -0.74
N GLY A 59 -4.87 13.67 0.01
CA GLY A 59 -3.47 14.09 -0.03
C GLY A 59 -2.75 13.63 -1.30
N ALA A 60 -3.34 12.72 -2.07
CA ALA A 60 -2.81 12.29 -3.35
C ALA A 60 -3.92 11.99 -4.37
N SER A 61 -3.53 11.82 -5.63
CA SER A 61 -4.37 11.23 -6.67
C SER A 61 -3.57 10.19 -7.44
N LEU A 62 -4.16 9.02 -7.66
CA LEU A 62 -3.57 7.94 -8.45
C LEU A 62 -4.41 7.73 -9.72
N ASP A 63 -3.82 8.10 -10.85
CA ASP A 63 -4.42 7.90 -12.17
C ASP A 63 -4.03 6.53 -12.77
N ALA A 64 -4.56 6.24 -13.96
CA ALA A 64 -4.27 4.99 -14.66
C ALA A 64 -2.77 4.75 -14.89
N GLU A 65 -1.98 5.81 -15.08
CA GLU A 65 -0.53 5.72 -15.27
C GLU A 65 0.18 5.36 -13.96
N ALA A 66 -0.25 5.96 -12.85
CA ALA A 66 0.22 5.60 -11.51
C ALA A 66 -0.07 4.13 -11.20
N ILE A 67 -1.29 3.64 -11.48
CA ILE A 67 -1.64 2.23 -11.30
C ILE A 67 -0.78 1.32 -12.19
N ARG A 68 -0.61 1.68 -13.47
CA ARG A 68 0.26 0.93 -14.39
C ARG A 68 1.70 0.82 -13.88
N ARG A 69 2.21 1.87 -13.23
CA ARG A 69 3.55 1.88 -12.63
C ARG A 69 3.65 1.01 -11.38
N ILE A 70 2.57 0.85 -10.62
CA ILE A 70 2.55 -0.04 -9.45
C ILE A 70 2.52 -1.51 -9.87
N LEU A 71 1.78 -1.82 -10.94
CA LEU A 71 1.58 -3.20 -11.41
C LEU A 71 2.73 -3.76 -12.27
N ARG A 72 3.73 -2.95 -12.61
CA ARG A 72 4.91 -3.34 -13.40
C ARG A 72 6.13 -3.49 -12.50
#